data_AF-A0A1I1Y6X5-F1
#
_entry.id   AF-A0A1I1Y6X5-F1
#
_cell.length_a   1.000
_cell.length_b   1.000
_cell.length_c   1.000
_cell.angle_alpha   90.00
_cell.angle_beta   90.00
_cell.angle_gamma   90.00
#
_symmetry.space_group_name_H-M   'P 1'
#
loop_
_entity.id
_entity.type
_entity.pdbx_description
1 polymer ?
#
loop_
_entity_poly.entity_id
_entity_poly.type
_entity_poly.pdbx_seq_one_letter_code
_entity_poly.pdbx_strand_id
1 'polypeptide(L)'
;MHVPLLQIGGTVAVIAALIAWTGPSVRWAHRTVQRRRQARNPAPGHRPLQVVAADVRRLARSIALVPAGAPMARRRALAAAYDDVLVEAAELLEIPHELRTAPAGPPRDAERLRLLAALECAGLTVQG
;
A
#
# COMPACT_ATOMS: atom_id res chain seq x y z
N MET A 1 2.33 42.94 14.18
CA MET A 1 1.38 41.88 14.58
C MET A 1 1.40 40.75 13.52
N HIS A 2 2.44 39.92 13.47
CA HIS A 2 2.66 38.93 12.37
C HIS A 2 2.81 37.49 12.87
N VAL A 3 2.62 37.27 14.17
CA VAL A 3 2.89 36.01 14.85
C VAL A 3 1.86 34.88 14.58
N PRO A 4 0.56 35.11 14.27
CA PRO A 4 -0.40 34.00 14.21
C PRO A 4 -0.29 33.12 12.94
N LEU A 5 0.25 33.64 11.84
CA LEU A 5 0.35 32.90 10.56
C LEU A 5 1.42 31.80 10.60
N LEU A 6 2.54 32.05 11.28
CA LEU A 6 3.63 31.07 11.45
C LEU A 6 3.21 29.91 12.36
N GLN A 7 2.34 30.17 13.33
CA GLN A 7 1.88 29.17 14.29
C GLN A 7 0.87 28.17 13.67
N ILE A 8 0.05 28.63 12.73
CA ILE A 8 -0.86 27.78 11.95
C ILE A 8 -0.07 26.91 10.96
N GLY A 9 0.93 27.48 10.27
CA GLY A 9 1.78 26.71 9.35
C GLY A 9 2.58 25.61 10.05
N GLY A 10 3.12 25.91 11.23
CA GLY A 10 3.89 24.96 12.04
C GLY A 10 3.05 23.80 12.56
N THR A 11 1.85 24.07 13.06
CA THR A 11 0.97 23.01 13.61
C THR A 11 0.45 22.07 12.52
N VAL A 12 0.06 22.60 11.35
CA VAL A 12 -0.36 21.78 10.21
C VAL A 12 0.80 20.93 9.69
N ALA A 13 2.01 21.47 9.63
CA ALA A 13 3.19 20.71 9.20
C ALA A 13 3.54 19.57 10.19
N VAL A 14 3.45 19.82 11.50
CA VAL A 14 3.71 18.81 12.53
C VAL A 14 2.66 17.69 12.50
N ILE A 15 1.38 18.03 12.34
CA ILE A 15 0.30 17.03 12.23
C ILE A 15 0.43 16.24 10.92
N ALA A 16 0.73 16.90 9.80
CA ALA A 16 0.99 16.24 8.53
C ALA A 16 2.19 15.30 8.60
N ALA A 17 3.27 15.69 9.30
CA ALA A 17 4.44 14.86 9.54
C ALA A 17 4.12 13.64 10.41
N LEU A 18 3.37 13.81 11.50
CA LEU A 18 2.92 12.70 12.37
C LEU A 18 2.04 11.69 11.62
N ILE A 19 1.14 12.17 10.76
CA ILE A 19 0.26 11.31 9.94
C ILE A 19 1.06 10.62 8.81
N ALA A 20 1.99 11.34 8.18
CA ALA A 20 2.90 10.78 7.19
C ALA A 20 3.85 9.72 7.79
N TRP A 21 4.21 9.87 9.08
CA TRP A 21 5.10 8.96 9.80
C TRP A 21 4.37 7.70 10.28
N THR A 22 3.10 7.80 10.66
CA THR A 22 2.34 6.65 11.21
C THR A 22 2.03 5.58 10.17
N GLY A 23 1.72 5.95 8.92
CA GLY A 23 1.43 5.00 7.83
C GLY A 23 2.56 4.00 7.52
N PRO A 24 3.80 4.46 7.29
CA PRO A 24 4.98 3.61 7.12
C PRO A 24 5.34 2.83 8.39
N SER A 25 5.12 3.42 9.58
CA SER A 25 5.50 2.81 10.86
C SER A 25 4.65 1.61 11.23
N VAL A 26 3.33 1.69 11.01
CA VAL A 26 2.42 0.55 11.24
C VAL A 26 2.72 -0.59 10.23
N ARG A 27 3.13 -0.25 9.01
CA ARG A 27 3.57 -1.21 7.98
C ARG A 27 4.90 -1.88 8.32
N TRP A 28 5.88 -1.13 8.81
CA TRP A 28 7.15 -1.70 9.28
C TRP A 28 6.93 -2.58 10.49
N ALA A 29 6.07 -2.16 11.43
CA ALA A 29 5.70 -2.93 12.62
C ALA A 29 5.02 -4.26 12.25
N HIS A 30 4.05 -4.25 11.33
CA HIS A 30 3.41 -5.49 10.88
C HIS A 30 4.40 -6.44 10.17
N ARG A 31 5.29 -5.90 9.33
CA ARG A 31 6.35 -6.69 8.68
C ARG A 31 7.37 -7.23 9.69
N THR A 32 7.77 -6.47 10.70
CA THR A 32 8.69 -6.96 11.74
C THR A 32 8.04 -7.99 12.64
N VAL A 33 6.77 -7.81 13.01
CA VAL A 33 6.02 -8.81 13.78
C VAL A 33 5.86 -10.10 12.99
N GLN A 34 5.59 -10.02 11.68
CA GLN A 34 5.52 -11.20 10.82
C GLN A 34 6.88 -11.86 10.60
N ARG A 35 7.95 -11.09 10.39
CA ARG A 35 9.33 -11.62 10.32
C ARG A 35 9.76 -12.29 11.62
N ARG A 36 9.39 -11.73 12.78
CA ARG A 36 9.64 -12.35 14.10
C ARG A 36 8.84 -13.64 14.29
N ARG A 37 7.62 -13.71 13.75
CA ARG A 37 6.82 -14.95 13.74
C ARG A 37 7.41 -16.00 12.79
N GLN A 38 7.89 -15.60 11.61
CA GLN A 38 8.60 -16.47 10.66
C GLN A 38 9.93 -16.99 11.22
N ALA A 39 10.69 -16.14 11.92
CA ALA A 39 11.92 -16.57 12.61
C ALA A 39 11.65 -17.59 13.72
N ARG A 40 10.45 -17.57 14.31
CA ARG A 40 10.01 -18.53 15.34
C ARG A 40 9.41 -19.81 14.76
N ASN A 41 8.96 -19.80 13.50
CA ASN A 41 8.40 -20.98 12.85
C ASN A 41 8.70 -20.92 11.34
N PRO A 42 9.66 -21.71 10.82
CA PRO A 42 10.09 -21.65 9.43
C PRO A 42 9.04 -22.32 8.53
N ALA A 43 7.93 -21.64 8.31
CA ALA A 43 7.04 -21.89 7.19
C ALA A 43 7.75 -21.43 5.89
N PRO A 44 7.31 -21.88 4.69
CA PRO A 44 7.87 -21.43 3.41
C PRO A 44 8.02 -19.92 3.42
N GLY A 45 9.16 -19.40 2.94
CA GLY A 45 9.61 -18.02 3.22
C GLY A 45 8.67 -16.90 2.78
N HIS A 46 7.55 -17.22 2.12
CA HIS A 46 6.58 -16.28 1.56
C HIS A 46 5.16 -16.73 1.94
N ARG A 47 4.21 -15.79 2.00
CA ARG A 47 2.79 -16.13 2.23
C ARG A 47 2.28 -16.97 1.05
N PRO A 48 1.34 -17.92 1.27
CA PRO A 48 0.72 -18.64 0.16
C PRO A 48 0.11 -17.67 -0.84
N LEU A 49 0.34 -17.90 -2.14
CA LEU A 49 -0.13 -17.00 -3.21
C LEU A 49 -1.65 -16.78 -3.16
N GLN A 50 -2.42 -17.79 -2.71
CA GLN A 50 -3.87 -17.69 -2.56
C GLN A 50 -4.29 -16.64 -1.53
N VAL A 51 -3.52 -16.50 -0.44
CA VAL A 51 -3.75 -15.48 0.59
C VAL A 51 -3.48 -14.09 0.02
N VAL A 52 -2.39 -13.94 -0.74
CA VAL A 52 -2.06 -12.68 -1.41
C VAL A 52 -3.14 -12.32 -2.45
N ALA A 53 -3.58 -13.27 -3.27
CA ALA A 53 -4.67 -13.05 -4.23
C ALA A 53 -5.97 -12.58 -3.54
N ALA A 54 -6.32 -13.19 -2.41
CA ALA A 54 -7.47 -12.78 -1.61
C ALA A 54 -7.31 -11.38 -1.02
N ASP A 55 -6.10 -11.02 -0.57
CA ASP A 55 -5.77 -9.67 -0.11
C ASP A 55 -5.93 -8.65 -1.25
N VAL A 56 -5.47 -8.95 -2.47
CA VAL A 56 -5.63 -8.03 -3.61
C VAL A 56 -7.11 -7.79 -3.91
N ARG A 57 -7.92 -8.85 -4.03
CA ARG A 57 -9.38 -8.72 -4.25
C ARG A 57 -10.08 -7.95 -3.14
N ARG A 58 -9.74 -8.22 -1.87
CA ARG A 58 -10.32 -7.50 -0.73
C ARG A 58 -10.00 -6.00 -0.80
N LEU A 59 -8.74 -5.65 -1.08
CA LEU A 59 -8.30 -4.25 -1.12
C LEU A 59 -8.84 -3.51 -2.34
N ALA A 60 -8.92 -4.16 -3.50
CA ALA A 60 -9.56 -3.61 -4.69
C ALA A 60 -11.02 -3.21 -4.39
N ARG A 61 -11.81 -4.12 -3.79
CA ARG A 61 -13.18 -3.83 -3.36
C ARG A 61 -13.23 -2.71 -2.31
N SER A 62 -12.30 -2.72 -1.36
CA SER A 62 -12.23 -1.67 -0.34
C SER A 62 -12.00 -0.30 -0.95
N ILE A 63 -11.17 -0.19 -2.00
CA ILE A 63 -10.89 1.07 -2.72
C ILE A 63 -12.13 1.54 -3.47
N ALA A 64 -12.82 0.64 -4.17
CA ALA A 64 -14.03 0.95 -4.90
C ALA A 64 -15.16 1.47 -3.99
N LEU A 65 -15.22 0.99 -2.75
CA LEU A 65 -16.27 1.32 -1.78
C LEU A 65 -15.94 2.52 -0.88
N VAL A 66 -14.87 3.28 -1.13
CA VAL A 66 -14.54 4.43 -0.28
C VAL A 66 -15.56 5.57 -0.50
N PRO A 67 -16.34 5.96 0.54
CA PRO A 67 -17.39 6.98 0.39
C PRO A 67 -16.85 8.33 -0.08
N ALA A 68 -17.63 9.02 -0.90
CA ALA A 68 -17.42 10.45 -1.15
C ALA A 68 -17.50 11.19 0.20
N GLY A 69 -16.46 11.94 0.56
CA GLY A 69 -16.32 12.57 1.88
C GLY A 69 -15.42 11.83 2.88
N ALA A 70 -14.94 10.62 2.56
CA ALA A 70 -13.93 9.97 3.39
C ALA A 70 -12.62 10.81 3.44
N PRO A 71 -11.93 10.88 4.60
CA PRO A 71 -10.69 11.63 4.72
C PRO A 71 -9.66 11.20 3.68
N MET A 72 -8.96 12.17 3.09
CA MET A 72 -7.92 11.89 2.07
C MET A 72 -6.81 10.99 2.62
N ALA A 73 -6.52 11.07 3.92
CA ALA A 73 -5.61 10.17 4.61
C ALA A 73 -6.04 8.69 4.51
N ARG A 74 -7.34 8.40 4.67
CA ARG A 74 -7.89 7.04 4.52
C ARG A 74 -7.77 6.53 3.09
N ARG A 75 -8.09 7.38 2.10
CA ARG A 75 -7.92 7.06 0.67
C ARG A 75 -6.47 6.69 0.34
N ARG A 76 -5.52 7.51 0.81
CA ARG A 76 -4.09 7.27 0.60
C ARG A 76 -3.57 6.03 1.32
N ALA A 77 -4.00 5.81 2.57
CA ALA A 77 -3.59 4.63 3.32
C ALA A 77 -4.04 3.34 2.63
N LEU A 78 -5.26 3.33 2.10
CA LEU A 78 -5.82 2.18 1.39
C LEU A 78 -5.13 1.93 0.04
N ALA A 79 -4.88 2.99 -0.73
CA ALA A 79 -4.11 2.91 -1.98
C ALA A 79 -2.69 2.38 -1.72
N ALA A 80 -2.02 2.86 -0.67
CA ALA A 80 -0.69 2.40 -0.30
C ALA A 80 -0.69 0.92 0.14
N ALA A 81 -1.73 0.48 0.85
CA ALA A 81 -1.90 -0.93 1.23
C ALA A 81 -2.13 -1.82 -0.01
N TYR A 82 -2.89 -1.32 -0.99
CA TYR A 82 -3.11 -2.03 -2.25
C TYR A 82 -1.82 -2.19 -3.05
N ASP A 83 -1.06 -1.10 -3.24
CA ASP A 83 0.22 -1.12 -3.93
C ASP A 83 1.21 -2.10 -3.28
N ASP A 84 1.17 -2.24 -1.95
CA ASP A 84 2.00 -3.21 -1.22
C ASP A 84 1.69 -4.65 -1.56
N VAL A 85 0.41 -5.01 -1.62
CA VAL A 85 -0.01 -6.38 -1.95
C VAL A 85 0.25 -6.67 -3.43
N LEU A 86 0.13 -5.68 -4.32
CA LEU A 86 0.52 -5.84 -5.71
C LEU A 86 2.02 -6.11 -5.87
N VAL A 87 2.85 -5.39 -5.13
CA VAL A 87 4.30 -5.65 -5.14
C VAL A 87 4.62 -7.03 -4.58
N GLU A 88 3.98 -7.45 -3.50
CA GLU A 88 4.19 -8.80 -2.96
C GLU A 88 3.76 -9.89 -3.96
N ALA A 89 2.63 -9.70 -4.64
CA ALA A 89 2.20 -10.62 -5.69
C ALA A 89 3.19 -10.67 -6.85
N ALA A 90 3.76 -9.51 -7.23
CA ALA A 90 4.78 -9.41 -8.26
C ALA A 90 6.08 -10.10 -7.83
N GLU A 91 6.54 -9.89 -6.59
CA GLU A 91 7.71 -10.55 -6.02
C GLU A 91 7.51 -12.08 -5.98
N LEU A 92 6.31 -12.57 -5.64
CA LEU A 92 5.98 -14.01 -5.63
C LEU A 92 5.95 -14.66 -7.02
N LEU A 93 5.56 -13.91 -8.04
CA LEU A 93 5.44 -14.38 -9.42
C LEU A 93 6.64 -13.95 -10.28
N GLU A 94 7.68 -13.37 -9.66
CA GLU A 94 8.89 -12.88 -10.31
C GLU A 94 8.61 -11.90 -11.46
N ILE A 95 7.56 -11.08 -11.34
CA ILE A 95 7.16 -10.07 -12.33
C ILE A 95 7.91 -8.77 -12.07
N PRO A 96 8.69 -8.25 -13.04
CA PRO A 96 9.34 -6.95 -12.91
C PRO A 96 8.33 -5.81 -12.74
N HIS A 97 8.63 -4.86 -11.84
CA HIS A 97 7.76 -3.72 -11.58
C HIS A 97 8.52 -2.48 -11.10
N GLU A 98 7.91 -1.32 -11.33
CA GLU A 98 8.42 -0.01 -10.94
C GLU A 98 7.48 0.71 -9.95
N LEU A 99 6.47 0.01 -9.42
CA LEU A 99 5.41 0.65 -8.61
C LEU A 99 5.94 1.43 -7.39
N ARG A 100 7.06 1.01 -6.79
CA ARG A 100 7.71 1.70 -5.67
C ARG A 100 8.53 2.92 -6.10
N THR A 101 9.04 2.93 -7.32
CA THR A 101 9.93 3.98 -7.86
C THR A 101 9.18 5.00 -8.71
N ALA A 102 8.04 4.64 -9.28
CA ALA A 102 7.20 5.50 -10.09
C ALA A 102 6.74 6.75 -9.31
N PRO A 103 6.80 7.97 -9.88
CA PRO A 103 6.28 9.18 -9.25
C PRO A 103 4.79 9.10 -8.95
N ALA A 104 4.35 9.72 -7.86
CA ALA A 104 2.94 9.76 -7.50
C ALA A 104 2.07 10.44 -8.59
N GLY A 105 0.82 9.99 -8.72
CA GLY A 105 -0.11 10.48 -9.74
C GLY A 105 -0.15 9.58 -10.98
N PRO A 106 -0.42 10.13 -12.17
CA PRO A 106 -0.67 9.35 -13.38
C PRO A 106 0.41 8.32 -13.74
N PRO A 107 1.72 8.57 -13.58
CA PRO A 107 2.75 7.56 -13.86
C PRO A 107 2.62 6.31 -12.99
N ARG A 108 2.39 6.47 -11.68
CA ARG A 108 2.18 5.34 -10.77
C ARG A 108 0.86 4.63 -11.04
N ASP A 109 -0.16 5.37 -11.46
CA ASP A 109 -1.46 4.78 -11.83
C ASP A 109 -1.33 3.93 -13.11
N ALA A 110 -0.57 4.38 -14.10
CA ALA A 110 -0.26 3.61 -15.30
C ALA A 110 0.55 2.36 -14.99
N GLU A 111 1.59 2.47 -14.15
CA GLU A 111 2.37 1.30 -13.71
C GLU A 111 1.52 0.30 -12.92
N ARG A 112 0.58 0.79 -12.10
CA ARG A 112 -0.38 -0.07 -11.40
C ARG A 112 -1.24 -0.87 -12.36
N LEU A 113 -1.76 -0.23 -13.41
CA LEU A 113 -2.56 -0.89 -14.43
C LEU A 113 -1.74 -1.93 -15.22
N ARG A 114 -0.50 -1.58 -15.60
CA ARG A 114 0.44 -2.49 -16.26
C ARG A 114 0.72 -3.71 -15.38
N LEU A 115 1.00 -3.50 -14.10
CA LEU A 115 1.30 -4.58 -13.16
C LEU A 115 0.08 -5.48 -12.93
N LEU A 116 -1.12 -4.90 -12.79
CA LEU A 116 -2.36 -5.67 -12.69
C LEU A 116 -2.55 -6.58 -13.91
N ALA A 117 -2.36 -6.06 -15.12
CA ALA A 117 -2.44 -6.85 -16.34
C ALA A 117 -1.38 -7.97 -16.37
N ALA A 118 -0.15 -7.69 -15.94
CA ALA A 118 0.90 -8.71 -15.87
C ALA A 118 0.57 -9.83 -14.88
N LEU A 119 -0.02 -9.49 -13.72
CA LEU A 119 -0.48 -10.46 -12.73
C LEU A 119 -1.64 -11.31 -13.28
N GLU A 120 -2.58 -10.71 -14.00
CA GLU A 120 -3.66 -11.42 -14.69
C GLU A 120 -3.12 -12.41 -15.73
N CYS A 121 -2.18 -11.97 -16.56
CA CYS A 121 -1.51 -12.82 -17.55
C CYS A 121 -0.75 -13.99 -16.91
N ALA A 122 -0.22 -13.82 -15.70
CA ALA A 122 0.41 -14.89 -14.92
C ALA A 122 -0.60 -15.82 -14.22
N GLY A 123 -1.91 -15.61 -14.43
CA GLY A 123 -2.98 -16.45 -13.89
C GLY A 123 -3.52 -16.02 -12.52
N LEU A 124 -3.10 -14.86 -11.99
CA LEU A 124 -3.64 -14.33 -10.74
C LEU A 124 -4.99 -13.65 -11.00
N THR A 125 -6.09 -14.25 -10.54
CA THR A 125 -7.42 -13.62 -10.65
C THR A 125 -7.55 -12.45 -9.65
N VAL A 126 -7.42 -11.23 -10.16
CA VAL A 126 -7.48 -9.98 -9.39
C VAL A 126 -8.87 -9.35 -9.34
N GLN A 127 -9.78 -9.76 -10.21
CA GLN A 127 -11.17 -9.31 -10.23
C GLN A 127 -12.08 -10.37 -9.60
N GLY A 128 -12.81 -9.97 -8.55
CA GLY A 128 -13.84 -10.77 -7.89
C GLY A 128 -14.60 -9.97 -6.84
#